data_AF-A0A1G6IDI8-F1
#
_entry.id   AF-A0A1G6IDI8-F1
#
_cell.length_a   1.000
_cell.length_b   1.000
_cell.length_c   1.000
_cell.angle_alpha   90.00
_cell.angle_beta   90.00
_cell.angle_gamma   90.00
#
_symmetry.space_group_name_H-M   'P 1'
#
loop_
_entity.id
_entity.type
_entity.pdbx_description
1 polymer ?
#
loop_
_entity_poly.entity_id
_entity_poly.type
_entity_poly.pdbx_seq_one_letter_code
_entity_poly.pdbx_strand_id
1 'polypeptide(L)'
;MEYPFRNLVFEGGGVKGSAYIGAIRALNEEGILPEIQRFGGTSAGAITALLLGLSIPFADLVKIHKDMNFKAFKDDDFSIVQDNIRLCFDGFGI
;
A
#
# COMPACT_ATOMS: atom_id res chain seq x y z
N MET A 1 25.98 9.35 -2.42
CA MET A 1 25.57 8.51 -3.56
C MET A 1 24.09 8.81 -3.77
N GLU A 2 23.65 9.21 -4.96
CA GLU A 2 22.23 9.45 -5.23
C GLU A 2 21.49 8.10 -5.18
N TYR A 3 20.35 8.03 -4.48
CA TYR A 3 19.58 6.80 -4.38
C TYR A 3 18.90 6.51 -5.74
N PRO A 4 19.07 5.32 -6.34
CA PRO A 4 18.70 5.11 -7.74
C PRO A 4 17.19 4.90 -7.97
N PHE A 5 16.42 4.55 -6.92
CA PHE A 5 14.99 4.26 -7.06
C PHE A 5 14.15 5.50 -6.73
N ARG A 6 13.23 5.85 -7.63
CA ARG A 6 12.31 6.98 -7.45
C ARG A 6 10.84 6.59 -7.30
N ASN A 7 10.52 5.31 -7.45
CA ASN A 7 9.15 4.82 -7.42
C ASN A 7 9.02 3.72 -6.37
N LEU A 8 8.01 3.80 -5.51
CA LEU A 8 7.72 2.80 -4.49
C LEU A 8 6.32 2.21 -4.76
N VAL A 9 6.26 0.89 -4.97
CA VAL A 9 5.03 0.19 -5.35
C VAL A 9 4.64 -0.81 -4.27
N PHE A 10 3.39 -0.74 -3.81
CA PHE A 10 2.83 -1.57 -2.75
C PHE A 10 1.83 -2.57 -3.34
N GLU A 11 2.14 -3.85 -3.24
CA GLU A 11 1.25 -4.93 -3.65
C GLU A 11 -0.03 -4.97 -2.77
N GLY A 12 -1.14 -5.42 -3.34
CA GLY A 12 -2.33 -5.77 -2.57
C GLY A 12 -2.12 -7.05 -1.76
N GLY A 13 -2.38 -7.01 -0.46
CA GLY A 13 -2.20 -8.19 0.43
C GLY A 13 -3.20 -8.27 1.59
N GLY A 14 -4.27 -7.47 1.55
CA GLY A 14 -5.26 -7.38 2.64
C GLY A 14 -4.63 -6.92 3.96
N VAL A 15 -4.90 -7.66 5.05
CA VAL A 15 -4.42 -7.35 6.42
C VAL A 15 -2.88 -7.25 6.51
N LYS A 16 -2.15 -7.90 5.60
CA LYS A 16 -0.68 -7.81 5.52
C LYS A 16 -0.17 -6.40 5.17
N GLY A 17 -1.03 -5.51 4.67
CA GLY A 17 -0.71 -4.10 4.45
C GLY A 17 -0.29 -3.34 5.72
N SER A 18 -0.66 -3.86 6.90
CA SER A 18 -0.15 -3.38 8.19
C SER A 18 1.38 -3.45 8.30
N ALA A 19 2.03 -4.41 7.65
CA ALA A 19 3.49 -4.56 7.68
C ALA A 19 4.24 -3.45 6.91
N TYR A 20 3.57 -2.76 5.97
CA TYR A 20 4.20 -1.70 5.18
C TYR A 20 4.70 -0.54 6.03
N ILE A 21 4.09 -0.27 7.19
CA ILE A 21 4.56 0.79 8.08
C ILE A 21 5.99 0.53 8.58
N GLY A 22 6.38 -0.73 8.77
CA GLY A 22 7.73 -1.11 9.18
C GLY A 22 8.74 -0.85 8.06
N ALA A 23 8.39 -1.19 6.83
CA ALA A 23 9.23 -0.91 5.66
C ALA A 23 9.39 0.60 5.43
N ILE A 24 8.29 1.37 5.50
CA ILE A 24 8.33 2.83 5.35
C ILE A 24 9.18 3.46 6.46
N ARG A 25 9.08 2.94 7.69
CA ARG A 25 9.91 3.39 8.81
C ARG A 25 11.39 3.22 8.49
N ALA A 26 11.80 2.03 8.04
CA ALA A 26 13.18 1.76 7.69
C ALA A 26 13.66 2.70 6.55
N LEU A 27 12.85 2.88 5.50
CA LEU A 27 13.17 3.80 4.41
C LEU A 27 13.32 5.26 4.89
N ASN A 28 12.51 5.68 5.87
CA ASN A 28 12.60 7.01 6.45
C ASN A 28 13.85 7.18 7.33
N GLU A 29 14.17 6.19 8.17
CA GLU A 29 15.37 6.19 9.03
C GLU A 29 16.68 6.20 8.23
N GLU A 30 16.69 5.53 7.07
CA GLU A 30 17.83 5.53 6.14
C GLU A 30 17.90 6.78 5.23
N GLY A 31 16.96 7.73 5.38
CA GLY A 31 16.90 8.93 4.54
C GLY A 31 16.57 8.67 3.07
N ILE A 32 16.03 7.49 2.76
CA ILE A 32 15.66 7.05 1.40
C ILE A 32 14.28 7.59 1.01
N LEU A 33 13.33 7.61 1.96
CA LEU A 33 11.95 8.00 1.69
C LEU A 33 11.80 9.39 1.01
N PRO A 34 12.59 10.42 1.36
CA PRO A 34 12.58 11.72 0.68
C PRO A 34 13.01 11.70 -0.80
N GLU A 35 13.76 10.68 -1.22
CA GLU A 35 14.23 10.52 -2.60
C GLU A 35 13.16 9.89 -3.52
N ILE A 36 12.10 9.33 -2.93
CA ILE A 36 10.99 8.73 -3.67
C ILE A 36 10.06 9.81 -4.21
N GLN A 37 9.77 9.75 -5.52
CA GLN A 37 8.94 10.73 -6.22
C GLN A 37 7.53 10.23 -6.54
N ARG A 38 7.35 8.90 -6.69
CA ARG A 38 6.08 8.32 -7.11
C ARG A 38 5.73 7.13 -6.23
N PHE A 39 4.45 7.04 -5.87
CA PHE A 39 3.90 5.94 -5.12
C PHE A 39 2.82 5.26 -5.95
N GLY A 40 2.80 3.93 -5.95
CA GLY A 40 1.77 3.13 -6.60
C GLY A 40 1.34 1.99 -5.69
N GLY A 41 0.12 1.49 -5.87
CA GLY A 41 -0.28 0.29 -5.16
C GLY A 41 -1.65 -0.21 -5.56
N THR A 42 -1.96 -1.44 -5.16
CA THR A 42 -3.25 -2.09 -5.43
C THR A 42 -3.93 -2.51 -4.13
N SER A 43 -5.27 -2.41 -4.05
CA SER A 43 -6.05 -2.76 -2.85
C SER A 43 -5.48 -2.12 -1.56
N ALA A 44 -5.13 -2.90 -0.54
CA ALA A 44 -4.51 -2.42 0.71
C ALA A 44 -3.20 -1.62 0.48
N GLY A 45 -2.43 -1.95 -0.56
CA GLY A 45 -1.25 -1.19 -0.96
C GLY A 45 -1.58 0.18 -1.55
N ALA A 46 -2.73 0.33 -2.23
CA ALA A 46 -3.18 1.61 -2.78
C ALA A 46 -3.45 2.65 -1.69
N ILE A 47 -3.99 2.22 -0.55
CA ILE A 47 -4.21 3.08 0.62
C ILE A 47 -2.87 3.63 1.11
N THR A 48 -1.87 2.74 1.25
CA THR A 48 -0.52 3.13 1.69
C THR A 48 0.15 4.08 0.70
N ALA A 49 0.05 3.79 -0.60
CA ALA A 49 0.58 4.63 -1.66
C ALA A 49 -0.04 6.04 -1.66
N LEU A 50 -1.36 6.13 -1.44
CA LEU A 50 -2.08 7.41 -1.34
C LEU A 50 -1.60 8.25 -0.16
N LEU A 51 -1.49 7.64 1.04
CA LEU A 51 -1.04 8.36 2.23
C LEU A 51 0.37 8.95 2.06
N LEU A 52 1.27 8.21 1.41
CA LEU A 52 2.62 8.70 1.09
C LEU A 52 2.60 9.78 0.01
N GLY A 53 1.76 9.64 -1.02
CA GLY A 53 1.63 10.62 -2.10
C GLY A 53 1.04 11.95 -1.65
N LEU A 54 0.28 11.98 -0.55
CA LEU A 54 -0.24 13.21 0.06
C LEU A 54 0.79 13.97 0.91
N SER A 55 2.03 13.48 0.99
CA SER A 55 3.12 14.08 1.78
C SER A 55 2.74 14.29 3.26
N ILE A 56 1.94 13.38 3.80
CA ILE A 56 1.56 13.40 5.22
C ILE A 56 2.82 13.16 6.08
N PRO A 57 3.01 13.90 7.19
CA PRO A 57 4.13 13.65 8.09
C PRO A 57 4.17 12.19 8.54
N PHE A 58 5.38 11.60 8.59
CA PHE A 58 5.55 10.19 8.94
C PHE A 58 4.90 9.81 10.30
N ALA A 59 4.94 10.71 11.28
CA ALA A 59 4.29 10.50 12.58
C ALA A 59 2.76 10.33 12.46
N ASP A 60 2.12 11.11 11.59
CA ASP A 60 0.69 11.03 11.33
C ASP A 60 0.36 9.79 10.49
N LEU A 61 1.23 9.41 9.57
CA LEU A 61 1.10 8.17 8.79
C LEU A 61 1.10 6.95 9.71
N VAL A 62 2.02 6.87 10.68
CA VAL A 62 2.05 5.80 11.69
C VAL A 62 0.76 5.78 12.50
N LYS A 63 0.23 6.94 12.88
CA LYS A 63 -1.01 7.04 13.65
C LYS A 63 -2.21 6.54 12.82
N ILE A 64 -2.38 7.05 11.61
CA ILE A 64 -3.43 6.62 10.67
C ILE A 64 -3.34 5.12 10.45
N HIS A 65 -2.15 4.57 10.22
CA HIS A 65 -1.96 3.13 9.96
C HIS A 65 -2.27 2.25 11.17
N LYS A 66 -1.96 2.72 12.39
CA LYS A 66 -2.30 2.00 13.64
C LYS A 66 -3.79 2.02 13.93
N ASP A 67 -4.45 3.14 13.67
CA ASP A 67 -5.88 3.31 13.91
C ASP A 67 -6.72 2.67 12.77
N MET A 68 -6.10 2.36 11.64
CA MET A 68 -6.74 1.74 10.49
C MET A 68 -7.07 0.27 10.74
N ASN A 69 -8.37 -0.04 10.78
CA ASN A 69 -8.84 -1.42 10.87
C ASN A 69 -8.79 -2.10 9.49
N PHE A 70 -7.64 -2.68 9.13
CA PHE A 70 -7.48 -3.44 7.89
C PHE A 70 -8.50 -4.58 7.72
N LYS A 71 -9.05 -5.12 8.81
CA LYS A 71 -10.10 -6.15 8.72
C LYS A 71 -11.44 -5.58 8.25
N ALA A 72 -11.72 -4.30 8.52
CA ALA A 72 -12.93 -3.64 8.05
C ALA A 72 -12.91 -3.35 6.54
N PHE A 73 -11.73 -3.34 5.90
CA PHE A 73 -11.62 -3.25 4.44
C PHE A 73 -11.76 -4.62 3.74
N LYS A 74 -11.90 -5.70 4.52
CA LYS A 74 -12.04 -7.06 4.01
C LYS A 74 -13.52 -7.40 3.95
N ASP A 75 -14.22 -6.88 2.94
CA ASP A 75 -15.60 -7.29 2.65
C ASP A 75 -15.57 -8.68 1.99
N ASP A 76 -16.11 -9.69 2.68
CA ASP A 76 -16.32 -11.10 2.31
C ASP A 76 -15.25 -11.84 1.47
N ASP A 77 -14.59 -12.79 2.17
CA ASP A 77 -13.40 -13.55 1.75
C ASP A 77 -13.54 -14.44 0.50
N PHE A 78 -14.76 -14.78 0.07
CA PHE A 78 -14.96 -15.72 -1.04
C PHE A 78 -15.09 -15.03 -2.41
N SER A 79 -15.62 -13.80 -2.45
CA SER A 79 -15.83 -13.07 -3.71
C SER A 79 -14.55 -12.41 -4.21
N ILE A 80 -13.70 -11.86 -3.35
CA ILE A 80 -12.48 -11.14 -3.79
C ILE A 80 -11.51 -12.05 -4.56
N VAL A 81 -11.30 -13.30 -4.13
CA VAL A 81 -10.44 -14.25 -4.86
C VAL A 81 -11.09 -14.63 -6.19
N GLN A 82 -12.40 -14.86 -6.20
CA GLN A 82 -13.16 -15.20 -7.39
C GLN A 82 -13.21 -14.05 -8.39
N ASP A 83 -13.36 -12.82 -7.91
CA ASP A 83 -13.44 -11.60 -8.72
C ASP A 83 -12.08 -11.20 -9.27
N ASN A 84 -10.98 -11.39 -8.52
CA ASN A 84 -9.63 -11.21 -9.05
C ASN A 84 -9.25 -12.30 -10.06
N ILE A 85 -9.68 -13.54 -9.87
CA ILE A 85 -9.51 -14.60 -10.88
C ILE A 85 -10.33 -14.24 -12.13
N ARG A 86 -11.59 -13.83 -11.99
CA ARG A 86 -12.42 -13.38 -13.11
C ARG A 86 -11.81 -12.19 -13.84
N LEU A 87 -11.26 -11.22 -13.12
CA LEU A 87 -10.59 -10.06 -13.70
C LEU A 87 -9.36 -10.44 -14.52
N CYS A 88 -8.56 -11.38 -14.02
CA CYS A 88 -7.29 -11.77 -14.64
C CYS A 88 -7.43 -12.85 -15.72
N PHE A 89 -8.46 -13.70 -15.62
CA PHE A 89 -8.62 -14.88 -16.48
C PHE A 89 -9.88 -14.88 -17.34
N ASP A 90 -10.99 -14.27 -16.88
CA ASP A 90 -12.28 -14.33 -17.59
C ASP A 90 -12.61 -13.04 -18.37
N GLY A 91 -11.95 -11.91 -18.08
CA GLY A 91 -12.19 -10.64 -18.78
C GLY A 91 -13.59 -10.03 -18.51
N PHE A 92 -13.78 -8.76 -18.86
CA PHE A 92 -15.07 -8.08 -18.65
C PHE A 92 -16.12 -8.50 -19.71
N GLY A 93 -17.21 -9.14 -19.23
CA GLY A 93 -18.48 -9.39 -19.95
C GLY A 93 -18.53 -10.77 -20.62
N ILE A 94 -19.44 -11.70 -20.29
CA ILE A 94 -20.85 -11.61 -19.82
C ILE A 94 -21.03 -12.55 -18.62
#